data_AF-A0A3S4HP16-F1
#
_entry.id   AF-A0A3S4HP16-F1
#
_cell.length_a   1.000
_cell.length_b   1.000
_cell.length_c   1.000
_cell.angle_alpha   90.00
_cell.angle_beta   90.00
_cell.angle_gamma   90.00
#
_symmetry.space_group_name_H-M   'P 1'
#
loop_
_entity.id
_entity.type
_entity.pdbx_description
1 polymer ?
#
loop_
_entity_poly.entity_id
_entity_poly.type
_entity_poly.pdbx_seq_one_letter_code
_entity_poly.pdbx_strand_id
1 'polypeptide(L)'
;MSLVPPLHIALFDAANLYPDFYSAMKGENWAAGMPTNALLVSGPSKTADIQQTLAYGAHGPRELLVLAVLPPRIAIHDVEGGGR
;
A
#
# COMPACT_ATOMS: atom_id res chain seq x y z
N MET A 1 -1.86 8.27 21.35
CA MET A 1 -3.19 7.82 20.89
C MET A 1 -3.14 7.75 19.38
N SER A 2 -3.18 6.54 18.80
CA SER A 2 -3.05 6.32 17.36
C SER A 2 -4.29 6.84 16.63
N LEU A 3 -4.09 7.64 15.58
CA LEU A 3 -5.14 8.31 14.79
C LEU A 3 -5.81 7.41 13.74
N VAL A 4 -5.48 6.11 13.70
CA VAL A 4 -5.86 5.21 12.62
C VAL A 4 -6.66 4.03 13.17
N PRO A 5 -7.75 3.62 12.50
CA PRO A 5 -8.50 2.42 12.89
C PRO A 5 -7.60 1.20 13.07
N PRO A 6 -7.94 0.27 13.98
CA PRO A 6 -7.13 -0.94 14.21
C PRO A 6 -6.99 -1.80 12.94
N LEU A 7 -8.00 -1.79 12.07
CA LEU A 7 -7.96 -2.41 10.75
C LEU A 7 -8.12 -1.34 9.67
N HIS A 8 -7.15 -1.25 8.76
CA HIS A 8 -7.26 -0.45 7.54
C HIS A 8 -7.45 -1.38 6.35
N ILE A 9 -8.52 -1.16 5.56
CA ILE A 9 -8.77 -1.90 4.32
C ILE A 9 -8.50 -0.96 3.15
N ALA A 10 -7.50 -1.28 2.34
CA ALA A 10 -7.13 -0.52 1.15
C ALA A 10 -7.56 -1.29 -0.10
N LEU A 11 -8.50 -0.74 -0.87
CA LEU A 11 -8.91 -1.27 -2.16
C LEU A 11 -8.26 -0.42 -3.27
N PHE A 12 -7.60 -1.07 -4.23
CA PHE A 12 -6.99 -0.37 -5.36
C PHE A 12 -7.23 -1.09 -6.68
N ASP A 13 -7.24 -0.33 -7.77
CA ASP A 13 -7.26 -0.85 -9.14
C ASP A 13 -5.82 -1.21 -9.56
N ALA A 14 -5.55 -2.49 -9.81
CA ALA A 14 -4.22 -2.94 -10.23
C ALA A 14 -3.85 -2.46 -11.64
N ALA A 15 -4.80 -1.95 -12.42
CA ALA A 15 -4.51 -1.27 -13.67
C ALA A 15 -3.73 0.04 -13.46
N ASN A 16 -3.83 0.65 -12.27
CA ASN A 16 -3.18 1.91 -11.90
C ASN A 16 -2.00 1.68 -10.95
N LEU A 17 -1.30 0.55 -11.11
CA LEU A 17 -0.08 0.29 -10.36
C LEU A 17 1.11 1.00 -11.03
N TYR A 18 1.84 1.78 -10.24
CA TYR A 18 3.05 2.48 -10.68
C TYR A 18 4.29 1.79 -10.13
N PRO A 19 5.42 1.81 -10.87
CA PRO A 19 6.68 1.19 -10.41
C PRO A 19 7.29 1.92 -9.21
N ASP A 20 6.98 3.21 -9.05
CA ASP A 20 7.51 4.04 -7.98
C ASP A 20 6.58 5.24 -7.70
N PHE A 21 6.80 5.90 -6.56
CA PHE A 21 5.97 7.01 -6.12
C PHE A 21 6.09 8.25 -7.02
N TYR A 22 7.25 8.51 -7.61
CA TYR A 22 7.43 9.65 -8.52
C TYR A 22 6.62 9.46 -9.81
N SER A 23 6.64 8.25 -10.35
CA SER A 23 5.81 7.83 -11.48
C SER A 23 4.31 7.99 -11.16
N ALA A 24 3.87 7.64 -9.95
CA ALA A 24 2.49 7.84 -9.51
C ALA A 24 2.11 9.34 -9.45
N MET A 25 2.93 10.19 -8.81
CA MET A 25 2.66 11.63 -8.73
C MET A 25 2.56 12.29 -10.11
N LYS A 26 3.37 11.85 -11.06
CA LYS A 26 3.35 12.31 -12.45
C LYS A 26 2.13 11.79 -13.20
N GLY A 27 1.84 10.49 -13.09
CA GLY A 27 0.70 9.84 -13.77
C GLY A 27 -0.64 10.40 -13.33
N GLU A 28 -0.78 10.71 -12.04
CA GLU A 28 -1.97 11.30 -11.44
C GLU A 28 -1.98 12.84 -11.48
N ASN A 29 -0.96 13.46 -12.09
CA ASN A 29 -0.83 14.91 -12.27
C ASN A 29 -1.00 15.73 -10.97
N TRP A 30 -0.44 15.27 -9.86
CA TRP A 30 -0.60 15.92 -8.55
C TRP A 30 -0.05 17.36 -8.49
N ALA A 31 0.85 17.71 -9.40
CA ALA A 31 1.36 19.08 -9.53
C ALA A 31 0.29 20.08 -9.97
N ALA A 32 -0.71 19.65 -10.76
CA ALA A 32 -1.83 20.48 -11.18
C ALA A 32 -3.00 20.45 -10.19
N GLY A 33 -3.05 19.45 -9.32
CA GLY A 33 -4.06 19.32 -8.27
C GLY A 33 -3.80 18.08 -7.43
N MET A 34 -3.39 18.29 -6.17
CA MET A 34 -3.17 17.19 -5.24
C MET A 34 -4.51 16.65 -4.73
N PRO A 35 -4.61 15.34 -4.41
CA PRO A 35 -5.75 14.82 -3.68
C PRO A 35 -5.96 15.58 -2.36
N THR A 36 -7.21 15.79 -1.96
CA THR A 36 -7.55 16.48 -0.71
C THR A 36 -7.10 15.71 0.53
N ASN A 37 -6.82 14.41 0.37
CA ASN A 37 -6.26 13.55 1.40
C ASN A 37 -5.34 12.53 0.73
N ALA A 38 -4.08 12.49 1.15
CA ALA A 38 -3.08 11.54 0.68
C ALA A 38 -2.34 10.95 1.89
N LEU A 39 -2.33 9.62 1.98
CA LEU A 39 -1.62 8.86 2.99
C LEU A 39 -0.57 7.99 2.29
N LEU A 40 0.70 8.18 2.61
CA LEU A 40 1.77 7.33 2.11
C LEU A 40 2.01 6.19 3.11
N VAL A 41 1.58 4.98 2.75
CA VAL A 41 1.82 3.76 3.53
C VAL A 41 2.92 2.95 2.84
N SER A 42 4.10 2.89 3.44
CA SER A 42 5.18 2.03 2.96
C SER A 42 5.06 0.63 3.56
N GLY A 43 5.47 -0.40 2.80
CA GLY A 43 5.60 -1.76 3.33
C GLY A 43 6.61 -1.84 4.49
N PRO A 44 6.62 -2.97 5.23
CA PRO A 44 7.60 -3.18 6.29
C PRO A 44 9.02 -3.05 5.72
N SER A 45 9.86 -2.23 6.34
CA SER A 45 11.26 -2.04 5.92
C SER A 45 12.03 -3.35 6.03
N LYS A 46 12.96 -3.59 5.10
CA LYS A 46 13.96 -4.68 5.13
C LYS A 46 14.94 -4.58 6.33
N THR A 47 14.90 -3.52 7.12
CA THR A 47 15.63 -3.40 8.40
C THR A 47 14.90 -4.01 9.61
N ALA A 48 13.65 -4.49 9.45
CA ALA A 48 12.94 -5.24 10.49
C ALA A 48 13.64 -6.57 10.86
N ASP A 49 14.57 -7.04 10.03
CA ASP A 49 15.33 -8.28 10.18
C ASP A 49 16.58 -8.15 11.10
N ILE A 50 16.90 -6.96 11.63
CA ILE A 50 18.13 -6.72 12.41
C ILE A 50 17.88 -6.49 13.91
N GLN A 51 16.70 -6.00 14.33
CA GLN A 51 16.52 -5.51 15.71
C GLN A 51 15.32 -6.08 16.50
N GLN A 52 14.60 -7.08 15.98
CA GLN A 52 13.60 -7.89 16.73
C GLN A 52 12.57 -7.15 17.61
N THR A 53 12.38 -5.85 17.47
CA THR A 53 11.37 -5.09 18.21
C THR A 53 10.51 -4.33 17.21
N LEU A 54 9.52 -5.04 16.66
CA LEU A 54 8.42 -4.41 15.95
C LEU A 54 7.68 -3.50 16.94
N ALA A 55 7.76 -2.19 16.73
CA ALA A 55 6.92 -1.24 17.45
C ALA A 55 5.48 -1.37 16.93
N TYR A 56 4.74 -2.33 17.46
CA TYR A 56 3.31 -2.46 17.19
C TYR A 56 2.56 -1.31 17.86
N GLY A 57 1.82 -0.53 17.05
CA GLY A 57 0.69 0.27 17.53
C GLY A 57 0.94 1.72 17.97
N ALA A 58 2.14 2.29 17.84
CA ALA A 58 2.34 3.72 18.14
C ALA A 58 1.99 4.67 16.97
N HIS A 59 2.11 4.20 15.71
CA HIS A 59 2.12 5.09 14.53
C HIS A 59 1.30 4.62 13.31
N GLY A 60 0.46 3.58 13.40
CA GLY A 60 -0.32 3.10 12.25
C GLY A 60 -1.41 2.08 12.62
N PRO A 61 -2.19 1.57 11.64
CA PRO A 61 -3.17 0.52 11.88
C PRO A 61 -2.50 -0.75 12.39
N ARG A 62 -3.19 -1.50 13.25
CA ARG A 62 -2.69 -2.79 13.76
C ARG A 62 -2.61 -3.82 12.63
N GLU A 63 -3.59 -3.77 11.73
CA GLU A 63 -3.74 -4.67 10.59
C GLU A 63 -4.04 -3.86 9.33
N LEU A 64 -3.40 -4.23 8.22
CA LEU A 64 -3.64 -3.67 6.89
C LEU A 64 -4.07 -4.79 5.94
N LEU A 65 -5.33 -4.75 5.50
CA LEU A 65 -5.84 -5.62 4.46
C LEU A 65 -5.79 -4.87 3.12
N VAL A 66 -5.02 -5.38 2.17
CA VAL A 66 -4.94 -4.78 0.82
C VAL A 66 -5.68 -5.67 -0.16
N LEU A 67 -6.63 -5.08 -0.89
CA LEU A 67 -7.44 -5.74 -1.91
C LEU A 67 -7.13 -5.12 -3.28
N ALA A 68 -6.73 -5.95 -4.22
CA ALA A 68 -6.47 -5.54 -5.60
C ALA A 68 -7.64 -5.93 -6.50
N VAL A 69 -8.14 -4.97 -7.29
CA VAL A 69 -9.05 -5.26 -8.40
C VAL A 69 -8.20 -5.53 -9.63
N LEU A 70 -8.23 -6.76 -10.14
CA LEU A 70 -7.45 -7.14 -11.31
C LEU A 70 -8.13 -6.66 -12.60
N PRO A 71 -7.39 -6.06 -13.54
CA PRO A 71 -7.92 -5.77 -14.87
C PRO A 71 -8.17 -7.08 -15.63
N PRO A 72 -9.07 -7.09 -16.65
CA PRO A 72 -9.45 -8.31 -17.38
C PRO A 72 -8.28 -9.06 -18.05
N ARG A 73 -7.15 -8.39 -18.23
CA ARG A 73 -5.93 -8.94 -18.83
C ARG A 73 -5.01 -9.70 -17.87
N ILE A 74 -5.30 -9.66 -16.56
CA ILE A 74 -4.54 -10.36 -15.53
C ILE A 74 -5.46 -11.41 -14.93
N ALA A 75 -5.13 -12.68 -15.08
CA ALA A 75 -5.90 -13.75 -14.45
C ALA A 75 -5.45 -13.93 -13.00
N ILE A 76 -6.36 -14.40 -12.14
CA ILE A 76 -6.03 -14.64 -10.73
C ILE A 76 -4.89 -15.65 -10.55
N HIS A 77 -4.80 -16.66 -11.41
CA HIS A 77 -3.72 -17.65 -11.34
C HIS A 77 -2.34 -17.07 -11.69
N ASP A 78 -2.28 -15.92 -12.38
CA ASP A 78 -1.02 -15.25 -12.71
C ASP A 78 -0.39 -14.57 -11.47
N VAL A 79 -1.20 -14.29 -10.45
CA VAL A 79 -0.77 -13.61 -9.22
C VAL A 79 -0.61 -14.55 -8.02
N GLU A 80 -1.08 -15.79 -8.11
CA GLU A 80 -1.02 -16.78 -7.01
C GLU A 80 0.38 -17.44 -6.84
N GLY A 81 1.37 -17.07 -7.66
CA GLY A 81 2.74 -17.59 -7.59
C GLY A 81 3.63 -16.80 -6.61
N GLY A 82 3.66 -17.18 -5.32
CA GLY A 82 4.70 -16.68 -4.40
C GLY A 82 4.33 -16.55 -2.92
N GLY A 83 3.18 -17.08 -2.47
CA GLY A 83 2.80 -17.06 -1.05
C GLY A 83 3.31 -18.28 -0.28
N ARG A 84 4.60 -18.28 0.06
CA ARG A 84 5.13 -18.95 1.27
C ARG A 84 6.06 -17.99 1.99
#